data_AF-A0AAC9HMA0-F1
#
_entry.id   AF-A0AAC9HMA0-F1
#
_cell.length_a   1.000
_cell.length_b   1.000
_cell.length_c   1.000
_cell.angle_alpha   90.00
_cell.angle_beta   90.00
_cell.angle_gamma   90.00
#
_symmetry.space_group_name_H-M   'P 1'
#
loop_
_entity.id
_entity.type
_entity.pdbx_description
1 polymer ?
#
loop_
_entity_poly.entity_id
_entity_poly.type
_entity_poly.pdbx_seq_one_letter_code
_entity_poly.pdbx_strand_id
1 'polypeptide(L)'
;MSKTPSLVLVLTGLILSTASCAGESTATDTSADLAEADPFTVLLIGDSIAEGAALPLTEAFAQAGARFQSLAAVGGGNVVGPFAEENWAELPTEIAEADADVVLYQLTTYDWGTREEQEAGYERLSTTVTEADAELIFVTAPPIRPDDFYEPHMADLERAPEAARAVAQRSEGRAIVLDAQEVWGAEYSEVREGKPDRNPDGIHLCPQGAARHAQWLLTELADRYPTFAPPPAEEWANSGWSGDDHFGACAGE
;
A
#
# COMPACT_ATOMS: atom_id res chain seq x y z
N MET A 1 18.30 -5.90 59.71
CA MET A 1 19.70 -6.28 60.02
C MET A 1 20.00 -7.62 59.36
N SER A 2 21.25 -7.80 58.88
CA SER A 2 21.82 -8.90 58.03
C SER A 2 21.80 -8.58 56.53
N LYS A 3 22.81 -7.93 55.94
CA LYS A 3 24.24 -8.27 55.65
C LYS A 3 24.43 -9.35 54.56
N THR A 4 24.93 -8.86 53.43
CA THR A 4 25.40 -9.50 52.17
C THR A 4 26.60 -10.44 52.38
N PRO A 5 27.00 -11.20 51.34
CA PRO A 5 28.19 -10.76 50.60
C PRO A 5 28.12 -10.89 49.08
N SER A 6 28.71 -9.88 48.42
CA SER A 6 29.10 -9.83 47.00
C SER A 6 30.28 -10.76 46.71
N LEU A 7 30.33 -11.32 45.50
CA LEU A 7 31.54 -11.92 44.94
C LEU A 7 32.02 -11.06 43.77
N VAL A 8 33.19 -10.44 43.97
CA VAL A 8 33.95 -9.69 42.97
C VAL A 8 35.02 -10.64 42.43
N LEU A 9 35.09 -10.80 41.10
CA LEU A 9 36.22 -11.46 40.45
C LEU A 9 37.03 -10.41 39.68
N VAL A 10 38.20 -10.09 40.23
CA VAL A 10 39.25 -9.30 39.58
C VAL A 10 40.12 -10.28 38.78
N LEU A 11 40.31 -10.02 37.49
CA LEU A 11 41.36 -10.66 36.71
C LEU A 11 42.34 -9.60 36.20
N THR A 12 43.59 -9.80 36.55
CA THR A 12 44.75 -8.93 36.29
C THR A 12 45.63 -9.56 35.21
N GLY A 13 46.22 -8.75 34.35
CA GLY A 13 47.31 -9.12 33.42
C GLY A 13 46.92 -8.85 31.96
N LEU A 14 47.75 -8.27 31.09
CA LEU A 14 49.19 -8.07 31.08
C LEU A 14 49.48 -6.93 30.08
N ILE A 15 50.37 -6.00 30.43
CA ILE A 15 50.80 -4.89 29.57
C ILE A 15 51.89 -5.41 28.62
N LEU A 16 51.70 -5.27 27.31
CA LEU A 16 52.78 -5.30 26.32
C LEU A 16 52.81 -3.96 25.57
N SER A 17 53.91 -3.21 25.75
CA SER A 17 54.17 -1.96 25.07
C SER A 17 54.92 -2.21 23.76
N THR A 18 54.23 -2.12 22.64
CA THR A 18 54.89 -2.00 21.32
C THR A 18 54.86 -0.54 20.88
N ALA A 19 56.04 0.09 20.85
CA ALA A 19 56.23 1.36 20.17
C ALA A 19 56.01 1.17 18.66
N SER A 20 55.10 1.93 18.07
CA SER A 20 54.97 2.07 16.62
C SER A 20 54.90 3.55 16.27
N CYS A 21 55.57 3.88 15.17
CA CYS A 21 55.96 5.20 14.72
C CYS A 21 54.78 6.17 14.54
N ALA A 22 55.06 7.43 14.87
CA ALA A 22 54.26 8.57 14.50
C ALA A 22 54.06 8.62 12.98
N GLY A 23 52.80 8.42 12.55
CA GLY A 23 52.28 8.89 11.29
C GLY A 23 51.17 9.87 11.62
N GLU A 24 51.40 11.15 11.32
CA GLU A 24 50.41 12.21 11.43
C GLU A 24 49.36 11.98 10.34
N SER A 25 48.36 11.16 10.64
CA SER A 25 47.14 11.08 9.83
C SER A 25 46.31 12.30 10.16
N THR A 26 46.31 13.28 9.26
CA THR A 26 45.22 14.23 9.10
C THR A 26 43.94 13.44 8.88
N ALA A 27 43.25 13.12 9.98
CA ALA A 27 41.87 12.69 9.94
C ALA A 27 41.06 13.92 9.53
N THR A 28 40.84 14.05 8.23
CA THR A 28 39.76 14.85 7.70
C THR A 28 38.49 14.21 8.26
N ASP A 29 37.92 14.82 9.31
CA ASP A 29 36.54 14.61 9.73
C ASP A 29 35.66 15.07 8.56
N THR A 30 35.56 14.23 7.55
CA THR A 30 34.43 14.27 6.64
C THR A 30 33.31 13.55 7.38
N SER A 31 32.67 14.26 8.32
CA SER A 31 31.25 14.03 8.58
C SER A 31 30.56 14.36 7.26
N ALA A 32 30.55 13.37 6.36
CA ALA A 32 29.55 13.34 5.32
C ALA A 32 28.24 13.30 6.09
N ASP A 33 27.52 14.43 6.06
CA ASP A 33 26.08 14.40 6.18
C ASP A 33 25.63 13.35 5.17
N LEU A 34 25.41 12.13 5.66
CA LEU A 34 24.60 11.17 4.94
C LEU A 34 23.24 11.83 4.94
N ALA A 35 22.92 12.53 3.86
CA ALA A 35 21.57 12.97 3.61
C ALA A 35 20.68 11.75 3.87
N GLU A 36 19.79 11.85 4.86
CA GLU A 36 18.77 10.84 5.06
C GLU A 36 18.13 10.61 3.70
N ALA A 37 18.15 9.36 3.23
CA ALA A 37 17.48 9.03 2.00
C ALA A 37 16.01 9.46 2.13
N ASP A 38 15.47 10.09 1.10
CA ASP A 38 14.06 10.48 1.13
C ASP A 38 13.19 9.25 1.40
N PRO A 39 12.18 9.36 2.27
CA PRO A 39 11.35 8.23 2.63
C PRO A 39 10.52 7.79 1.42
N PHE A 40 10.44 6.48 1.23
CA PHE A 40 9.61 5.85 0.20
C PHE A 40 8.15 6.34 0.33
N THR A 41 7.55 6.75 -0.77
CA THR A 41 6.27 7.45 -0.81
C THR A 41 5.28 6.73 -1.71
N VAL A 42 4.11 6.41 -1.16
CA VAL A 42 3.04 5.71 -1.88
C VAL A 42 1.75 6.53 -1.86
N LEU A 43 1.13 6.64 -3.03
CA LEU A 43 -0.20 7.21 -3.22
C LEU A 43 -1.20 6.12 -3.57
N LEU A 44 -2.29 5.98 -2.83
CA LEU A 44 -3.39 5.06 -3.14
C LEU A 44 -4.59 5.81 -3.71
N ILE A 45 -5.06 5.41 -4.88
CA ILE A 45 -6.29 5.89 -5.52
C ILE A 45 -7.26 4.71 -5.64
N GLY A 46 -8.55 4.95 -5.42
CA GLY A 46 -9.61 3.95 -5.59
C GLY A 46 -10.95 4.42 -5.02
N ASP A 47 -11.89 3.49 -4.87
CA ASP A 47 -13.22 3.77 -4.33
C ASP A 47 -13.31 3.52 -2.80
N SER A 48 -14.53 3.41 -2.26
CA SER A 48 -14.78 3.12 -0.84
C SER A 48 -14.14 1.81 -0.33
N ILE A 49 -13.87 0.85 -1.22
CA ILE A 49 -13.15 -0.37 -0.82
C ILE A 49 -11.68 -0.03 -0.55
N ALA A 50 -11.07 0.79 -1.41
CA ALA A 50 -9.69 1.25 -1.22
C ALA A 50 -9.57 2.14 0.02
N GLU A 51 -10.60 2.93 0.34
CA GLU A 51 -10.65 3.74 1.58
C GLU A 51 -10.58 2.84 2.83
N GLY A 52 -11.37 1.75 2.87
CA GLY A 52 -11.28 0.76 3.95
C GLY A 52 -9.92 0.04 3.99
N ALA A 53 -9.30 -0.21 2.83
CA ALA A 53 -7.96 -0.80 2.74
C ALA A 53 -6.85 0.17 3.16
N ALA A 54 -7.05 1.49 2.98
CA ALA A 54 -6.09 2.53 3.33
C ALA A 54 -5.85 2.62 4.84
N LEU A 55 -6.82 2.24 5.67
CA LEU A 55 -6.74 2.33 7.13
C LEU A 55 -5.56 1.53 7.72
N PRO A 56 -5.45 0.20 7.53
CA PRO A 56 -4.28 -0.54 7.99
C PRO A 56 -2.99 -0.15 7.26
N LEU A 57 -3.06 0.24 5.98
CA LEU A 57 -1.89 0.67 5.22
C LEU A 57 -1.27 1.94 5.83
N THR A 58 -2.09 2.93 6.19
CA THR A 58 -1.64 4.17 6.84
C THR A 58 -0.79 3.88 8.07
N GLU A 59 -1.27 2.95 8.90
CA GLU A 59 -0.60 2.54 10.12
C GLU A 59 0.70 1.77 9.83
N ALA A 60 0.68 0.86 8.85
CA ALA A 60 1.86 0.11 8.46
C ALA A 60 2.97 0.99 7.86
N PHE A 61 2.61 1.91 6.95
CA PHE A 61 3.59 2.84 6.37
C PHE A 61 4.16 3.80 7.40
N ALA A 62 3.35 4.27 8.36
CA ALA A 62 3.83 5.08 9.47
C ALA A 62 4.88 4.34 10.32
N GLN A 63 4.66 3.06 10.64
CA GLN A 63 5.65 2.24 11.36
C GLN A 63 6.90 1.96 10.50
N ALA A 64 6.75 1.86 9.17
CA ALA A 64 7.88 1.69 8.24
C ALA A 64 8.78 2.93 8.13
N GLY A 65 8.35 4.10 8.65
CA GLY A 65 9.00 5.38 8.37
C GLY A 65 8.85 5.83 6.92
N ALA A 66 7.83 5.33 6.23
CA ALA A 66 7.52 5.66 4.84
C ALA A 66 6.30 6.59 4.78
N ARG A 67 6.16 7.32 3.67
CA ARG A 67 5.01 8.21 3.44
C ARG A 67 3.91 7.45 2.71
N PHE A 68 2.68 7.59 3.19
CA PHE A 68 1.48 7.04 2.54
C PHE A 68 0.39 8.08 2.52
N GLN A 69 -0.21 8.27 1.35
CA GLN A 69 -1.38 9.11 1.13
C GLN A 69 -2.46 8.29 0.44
N SER A 70 -3.71 8.51 0.82
CA SER A 70 -4.87 7.96 0.12
C SER A 70 -5.73 9.09 -0.44
N LEU A 71 -6.05 8.96 -1.74
CA LEU A 71 -7.10 9.69 -2.46
C LEU A 71 -8.29 8.77 -2.75
N ALA A 72 -8.41 7.66 -2.01
CA ALA A 72 -9.57 6.79 -2.15
C ALA A 72 -10.83 7.53 -1.68
N ALA A 73 -11.94 7.35 -2.40
CA ALA A 73 -13.16 8.12 -2.14
C ALA A 73 -14.43 7.28 -2.29
N VAL A 74 -15.37 7.45 -1.35
CA VAL A 74 -16.70 6.84 -1.45
C VAL A 74 -17.41 7.29 -2.72
N GLY A 75 -17.79 6.33 -3.57
CA GLY A 75 -18.50 6.61 -4.82
C GLY A 75 -17.63 7.21 -5.93
N GLY A 76 -16.31 7.22 -5.78
CA GLY A 76 -15.39 7.89 -6.70
C GLY A 76 -14.09 7.13 -6.93
N GLY A 77 -13.05 7.90 -7.24
CA GLY A 77 -11.69 7.42 -7.54
C GLY A 77 -11.54 6.68 -8.86
N ASN A 78 -12.62 6.44 -9.59
CA ASN A 78 -12.61 5.79 -10.90
C ASN A 78 -12.02 6.71 -11.97
N VAL A 79 -11.19 6.14 -12.85
CA VAL A 79 -10.64 6.87 -14.02
C VAL A 79 -11.39 6.55 -15.31
N VAL A 80 -12.39 5.67 -15.22
CA VAL A 80 -13.30 5.26 -16.30
C VAL A 80 -14.75 5.34 -15.81
N GLY A 81 -15.71 5.58 -16.69
CA GLY A 81 -17.13 5.55 -16.33
C GLY A 81 -17.68 6.89 -15.85
N PRO A 82 -18.87 6.89 -15.20
CA PRO A 82 -19.72 8.09 -15.10
C PRO A 82 -19.13 9.24 -14.27
N PHE A 83 -18.22 8.96 -13.33
CA PHE A 83 -17.60 9.97 -12.47
C PHE A 83 -16.16 10.33 -12.87
N ALA A 84 -15.63 9.71 -13.92
CA ALA A 84 -14.22 9.84 -14.28
C ALA A 84 -13.81 11.27 -14.64
N GLU A 85 -14.64 12.00 -15.39
CA GLU A 85 -14.30 13.37 -15.82
C GLU A 85 -14.22 14.36 -14.65
N GLU A 86 -15.01 14.15 -13.59
CA GLU A 86 -14.92 14.95 -12.37
C GLU A 86 -13.60 14.65 -11.64
N ASN A 87 -13.27 13.38 -11.46
CA ASN A 87 -11.99 12.97 -10.86
C ASN A 87 -10.79 13.49 -11.68
N TRP A 88 -10.88 13.42 -13.01
CA TRP A 88 -9.82 13.86 -13.92
C TRP A 88 -9.52 15.36 -13.88
N ALA A 89 -10.42 16.18 -13.33
CA ALA A 89 -10.19 17.62 -13.21
C ALA A 89 -9.09 17.95 -12.19
N GLU A 90 -8.97 17.14 -11.13
CA GLU A 90 -8.06 17.38 -10.00
C GLU A 90 -6.91 16.38 -9.96
N LEU A 91 -7.18 15.13 -10.37
CA LEU A 91 -6.27 13.99 -10.22
C LEU A 91 -4.83 14.22 -10.73
N PRO A 92 -4.57 14.84 -11.91
CA PRO A 92 -3.19 15.07 -12.35
C PRO A 92 -2.40 16.00 -11.42
N THR A 93 -3.08 16.98 -10.81
CA THR A 93 -2.44 17.89 -9.86
C THR A 93 -2.16 17.15 -8.55
N GLU A 94 -3.11 16.38 -8.05
CA GLU A 94 -2.94 15.61 -6.81
C GLU A 94 -1.83 14.56 -6.92
N ILE A 95 -1.73 13.86 -8.07
CA ILE A 95 -0.64 12.91 -8.33
C ILE A 95 0.71 13.63 -8.34
N ALA A 96 0.81 14.79 -8.99
CA ALA A 96 2.05 15.56 -9.04
C ALA A 96 2.46 16.13 -7.67
N GLU A 97 1.49 16.58 -6.87
CA GLU A 97 1.73 17.14 -5.53
C GLU A 97 2.07 16.06 -4.50
N ALA A 98 1.64 14.82 -4.70
CA ALA A 98 1.94 13.71 -3.81
C ALA A 98 3.43 13.34 -3.82
N ASP A 99 4.17 13.66 -4.90
CA ASP A 99 5.61 13.35 -5.05
C ASP A 99 5.91 11.88 -4.69
N ALA A 100 5.06 10.98 -5.21
CA ALA A 100 5.08 9.57 -4.86
C ALA A 100 6.08 8.79 -5.71
N ASP A 101 6.77 7.83 -5.12
CA ASP A 101 7.55 6.85 -5.88
C ASP A 101 6.63 5.88 -6.63
N VAL A 102 5.49 5.56 -6.01
CA VAL A 102 4.51 4.59 -6.49
C VAL A 102 3.10 5.12 -6.33
N VAL A 103 2.32 5.03 -7.40
CA VAL A 103 0.88 5.23 -7.39
C VAL A 103 0.19 3.87 -7.51
N LEU A 104 -0.54 3.49 -6.47
CA LEU A 104 -1.43 2.33 -6.46
C LEU A 104 -2.80 2.78 -6.94
N TYR A 105 -3.31 2.16 -8.00
CA TYR A 105 -4.69 2.31 -8.42
C TYR A 105 -5.44 1.00 -8.16
N GLN A 106 -6.25 0.97 -7.12
CA GLN A 106 -7.20 -0.13 -6.95
C GLN A 106 -8.30 0.05 -7.98
N LEU A 107 -8.43 -0.93 -8.90
CA LEU A 107 -9.54 -0.94 -9.85
C LEU A 107 -10.84 -0.76 -9.07
N THR A 108 -11.69 0.14 -9.55
CA THR A 108 -12.87 0.53 -8.78
C THR A 108 -14.07 -0.31 -9.17
N THR A 109 -15.04 -0.38 -8.28
CA THR A 109 -16.38 -0.91 -8.56
C THR A 109 -17.19 0.00 -9.48
N TYR A 110 -16.61 1.10 -9.99
CA TYR A 110 -17.23 2.09 -10.89
C TYR A 110 -16.54 2.22 -12.26
N ASP A 111 -15.50 1.41 -12.55
CA ASP A 111 -14.79 1.41 -13.85
C ASP A 111 -15.64 0.77 -14.97
N TRP A 112 -16.85 1.30 -15.15
CA TRP A 112 -17.88 0.84 -16.07
C TRP A 112 -17.69 1.46 -17.45
N GLY A 113 -17.94 0.66 -18.47
CA GLY A 113 -17.71 1.05 -19.85
C GLY A 113 -17.20 -0.10 -20.69
N THR A 114 -17.02 0.18 -21.97
CA THR A 114 -16.44 -0.73 -22.95
C THR A 114 -14.97 -1.01 -22.64
N ARG A 115 -14.41 -2.07 -23.25
CA ARG A 115 -12.98 -2.37 -23.13
C ARG A 115 -12.13 -1.18 -23.58
N GLU A 116 -12.52 -0.54 -24.67
CA GLU A 116 -11.82 0.59 -25.26
C GLU A 116 -11.81 1.80 -24.31
N GLU A 117 -12.93 2.09 -23.64
CA GLU A 117 -13.01 3.14 -22.62
C GLU A 117 -12.14 2.81 -21.40
N GLN A 118 -12.17 1.55 -20.94
CA GLN A 118 -11.32 1.10 -19.84
C GLN A 118 -9.84 1.23 -20.14
N GLU A 119 -9.39 0.71 -21.30
CA GLU A 119 -7.99 0.81 -21.71
C GLU A 119 -7.56 2.27 -21.90
N ALA A 120 -8.41 3.13 -22.46
CA ALA A 120 -8.10 4.55 -22.63
C ALA A 120 -7.96 5.28 -21.29
N GLY A 121 -8.84 5.03 -20.31
CA GLY A 121 -8.74 5.63 -18.98
C GLY A 121 -7.49 5.17 -18.23
N TYR A 122 -7.17 3.87 -18.28
CA TYR A 122 -5.97 3.32 -17.65
C TYR A 122 -4.67 3.79 -18.34
N GLU A 123 -4.68 3.96 -19.67
CA GLU A 123 -3.53 4.51 -20.40
C GLU A 123 -3.30 5.98 -20.09
N ARG A 124 -4.38 6.76 -19.95
CA ARG A 124 -4.31 8.15 -19.46
C ARG A 124 -3.71 8.20 -18.06
N LEU A 125 -4.15 7.33 -17.14
CA LEU A 125 -3.58 7.24 -15.79
C LEU A 125 -2.11 6.85 -15.81
N SER A 126 -1.72 5.82 -16.56
CA SER A 126 -0.30 5.43 -16.71
C SER A 126 0.57 6.57 -17.23
N THR A 127 0.06 7.36 -18.17
CA THR A 127 0.76 8.53 -18.70
C THR A 127 0.91 9.61 -17.62
N THR A 128 -0.18 9.99 -16.95
CA THR A 128 -0.17 11.00 -15.90
C THR A 128 0.78 10.63 -14.75
N VAL A 129 0.76 9.39 -14.30
CA VAL A 129 1.65 8.90 -13.24
C VAL A 129 3.12 8.92 -13.68
N THR A 130 3.42 8.51 -14.92
CA THR A 130 4.80 8.57 -15.44
C THR A 130 5.29 10.02 -15.55
N GLU A 131 4.44 10.95 -15.98
CA GLU A 131 4.80 12.37 -16.10
C GLU A 131 5.11 13.02 -14.75
N ALA A 132 4.63 12.43 -13.65
CA ALA A 132 4.98 12.77 -12.28
C ALA A 132 6.18 11.97 -11.73
N ASP A 133 6.96 11.31 -12.60
CA ASP A 133 8.13 10.50 -12.26
C ASP A 133 7.86 9.30 -11.31
N ALA A 134 6.61 8.82 -11.27
CA ALA A 134 6.17 7.70 -10.43
C ALA A 134 5.92 6.41 -11.24
N GLU A 135 5.94 5.26 -10.56
CA GLU A 135 5.47 3.98 -11.14
C GLU A 135 3.98 3.75 -10.86
N LEU A 136 3.23 3.23 -11.83
CA LEU A 136 1.83 2.83 -11.64
C LEU A 136 1.70 1.33 -11.33
N ILE A 137 0.99 1.00 -10.26
CA ILE A 137 0.58 -0.37 -9.97
C ILE A 137 -0.95 -0.42 -9.96
N PHE A 138 -1.53 -1.15 -10.91
CA PHE A 138 -2.94 -1.54 -10.85
C PHE A 138 -3.11 -2.67 -9.84
N VAL A 139 -4.05 -2.53 -8.92
CA VAL A 139 -4.44 -3.58 -7.96
C VAL A 139 -5.85 -4.03 -8.29
N THR A 140 -6.07 -5.32 -8.52
CA THR A 140 -7.43 -5.80 -8.85
C THR A 140 -8.40 -5.60 -7.67
N ALA A 141 -9.63 -5.21 -7.97
CA ALA A 141 -10.69 -5.09 -6.97
C ALA A 141 -11.03 -6.45 -6.37
N PRO A 142 -11.44 -6.53 -5.08
CA PRO A 142 -12.05 -7.75 -4.56
C PRO A 142 -13.38 -8.04 -5.27
N PRO A 143 -13.76 -9.33 -5.40
CA PRO A 143 -15.08 -9.68 -5.91
C PRO A 143 -16.18 -9.15 -4.98
N ILE A 144 -17.28 -8.73 -5.60
CA ILE A 144 -18.47 -8.23 -4.92
C ILE A 144 -19.64 -9.21 -5.08
N ARG A 145 -20.58 -9.17 -4.14
CA ARG A 145 -21.92 -9.72 -4.32
C ARG A 145 -22.80 -8.60 -4.87
N PRO A 146 -23.14 -8.60 -6.16
CA PRO A 146 -23.85 -7.48 -6.76
C PRO A 146 -25.27 -7.36 -6.19
N ASP A 147 -25.67 -6.11 -5.97
CA ASP A 147 -27.06 -5.72 -5.78
C ASP A 147 -27.63 -5.16 -7.10
N ASP A 148 -28.88 -4.70 -7.08
CA ASP A 148 -29.56 -4.13 -8.26
C ASP A 148 -28.78 -2.96 -8.92
N PHE A 149 -27.90 -2.28 -8.17
CA PHE A 149 -27.10 -1.17 -8.67
C PHE A 149 -25.89 -1.67 -9.47
N TYR A 150 -25.20 -2.72 -8.99
CA TYR A 150 -24.03 -3.28 -9.68
C TYR A 150 -24.35 -4.36 -10.71
N GLU A 151 -25.49 -5.05 -10.60
CA GLU A 151 -25.91 -6.13 -11.51
C GLU A 151 -25.76 -5.79 -13.01
N PRO A 152 -26.16 -4.59 -13.50
CA PRO A 152 -26.02 -4.24 -14.91
C PRO A 152 -24.57 -4.07 -15.39
N HIS A 153 -23.62 -3.92 -14.45
CA HIS A 153 -22.23 -3.53 -14.71
C HIS A 153 -21.21 -4.64 -14.43
N MET A 154 -21.65 -5.81 -13.97
CA MET A 154 -20.74 -6.91 -13.62
C MET A 154 -19.84 -7.35 -14.78
N ALA A 155 -20.36 -7.36 -16.01
CA ALA A 155 -19.54 -7.70 -17.19
C ALA A 155 -18.43 -6.69 -17.48
N ASP A 156 -18.57 -5.43 -17.01
CA ASP A 156 -17.53 -4.41 -17.14
C ASP A 156 -16.47 -4.59 -16.06
N LEU A 157 -16.91 -4.83 -14.81
CA LEU A 157 -16.01 -5.08 -13.67
C LEU A 157 -15.17 -6.35 -13.86
N GLU A 158 -15.77 -7.43 -14.36
CA GLU A 158 -15.05 -8.68 -14.69
C GLU A 158 -13.96 -8.46 -15.75
N ARG A 159 -14.16 -7.49 -16.65
CA ARG A 159 -13.24 -7.18 -17.75
C ARG A 159 -12.10 -6.25 -17.35
N ALA A 160 -12.34 -5.36 -16.38
CA ALA A 160 -11.41 -4.32 -15.97
C ALA A 160 -9.98 -4.85 -15.67
N PRO A 161 -9.79 -5.97 -14.96
CA PRO A 161 -8.46 -6.56 -14.76
C PRO A 161 -7.71 -6.90 -16.05
N GLU A 162 -8.41 -7.37 -17.09
CA GLU A 162 -7.77 -7.68 -18.37
C GLU A 162 -7.39 -6.42 -19.15
N ALA A 163 -8.24 -5.38 -19.11
CA ALA A 163 -7.91 -4.08 -19.70
C ALA A 163 -6.69 -3.44 -19.03
N ALA A 164 -6.62 -3.47 -17.70
CA ALA A 164 -5.45 -2.99 -16.94
C ALA A 164 -4.18 -3.77 -17.32
N ARG A 165 -4.25 -5.11 -17.41
CA ARG A 165 -3.11 -5.94 -17.86
C ARG A 165 -2.68 -5.61 -19.29
N ALA A 166 -3.62 -5.31 -20.19
CA ALA A 166 -3.31 -4.93 -21.56
C ALA A 166 -2.55 -3.60 -21.62
N VAL A 167 -2.96 -2.60 -20.82
CA VAL A 167 -2.24 -1.32 -20.70
C VAL A 167 -0.87 -1.50 -20.06
N ALA A 168 -0.78 -2.24 -18.94
CA ALA A 168 0.49 -2.53 -18.28
C ALA A 168 1.51 -3.17 -19.22
N GLN A 169 1.11 -4.14 -20.06
CA GLN A 169 1.98 -4.77 -21.06
C GLN A 169 2.53 -3.79 -22.10
N ARG A 170 1.78 -2.73 -22.43
CA ARG A 170 2.19 -1.69 -23.40
C ARG A 170 2.97 -0.54 -22.76
N SER A 171 3.06 -0.50 -21.43
CA SER A 171 3.69 0.61 -20.68
C SER A 171 5.22 0.62 -20.71
N GLU A 172 5.86 -0.37 -21.33
CA GLU A 172 7.32 -0.58 -21.31
C GLU A 172 7.89 -0.73 -19.88
N GLY A 173 7.09 -1.28 -18.96
CA GLY A 173 7.48 -1.53 -17.57
C GLY A 173 7.19 -0.38 -16.60
N ARG A 174 6.55 0.70 -17.07
CA ARG A 174 6.12 1.83 -16.23
C ARG A 174 4.82 1.57 -15.47
N ALA A 175 4.10 0.52 -15.84
CA ALA A 175 2.95 0.04 -15.11
C ALA A 175 2.93 -1.48 -15.00
N ILE A 176 2.44 -1.99 -13.87
CA ILE A 176 2.23 -3.42 -13.62
C ILE A 176 0.83 -3.67 -13.04
N VAL A 177 0.45 -4.94 -12.94
CA VAL A 177 -0.78 -5.37 -12.28
C VAL A 177 -0.45 -6.35 -11.16
N LEU A 178 -0.94 -6.08 -9.95
CA LEU A 178 -0.99 -7.02 -8.84
C LEU A 178 -2.40 -7.60 -8.74
N ASP A 179 -2.50 -8.93 -8.74
CA ASP A 179 -3.78 -9.62 -8.70
C ASP A 179 -4.17 -9.98 -7.27
N ALA A 180 -5.01 -9.14 -6.65
CA ALA A 180 -5.51 -9.34 -5.30
C ALA A 180 -6.45 -10.56 -5.16
N GLN A 181 -6.78 -11.28 -6.24
CA GLN A 181 -7.45 -12.59 -6.13
C GLN A 181 -6.64 -13.60 -5.30
N GLU A 182 -5.32 -13.42 -5.16
CA GLU A 182 -4.51 -14.23 -4.24
C GLU A 182 -4.95 -14.07 -2.77
N VAL A 183 -5.48 -12.90 -2.42
CA VAL A 183 -6.01 -12.57 -1.09
C VAL A 183 -7.49 -12.93 -0.99
N TRP A 184 -8.27 -12.54 -2.00
CA TRP A 184 -9.72 -12.55 -1.95
C TRP A 184 -10.36 -13.80 -2.54
N GLY A 185 -9.65 -14.53 -3.38
CA GLY A 185 -10.25 -15.53 -4.25
C GLY A 185 -11.07 -14.89 -5.38
N ALA A 186 -11.63 -15.76 -6.23
CA ALA A 186 -12.38 -15.35 -7.41
C ALA A 186 -13.84 -14.94 -7.11
N GLU A 187 -14.37 -15.30 -5.94
CA GLU A 187 -15.76 -15.06 -5.56
C GLU A 187 -15.84 -14.36 -4.20
N TYR A 188 -16.90 -13.58 -4.00
CA TYR A 188 -17.18 -12.96 -2.71
C TYR A 188 -17.33 -14.02 -1.60
N SER A 189 -16.64 -13.83 -0.49
CA SER A 189 -16.79 -14.65 0.72
C SER A 189 -16.85 -13.76 1.95
N GLU A 190 -17.99 -13.75 2.63
CA GLU A 190 -18.21 -12.95 3.85
C GLU A 190 -17.28 -13.38 4.99
N VAL A 191 -17.06 -14.68 5.13
CA VAL A 191 -16.24 -15.28 6.18
C VAL A 191 -15.03 -15.95 5.56
N ARG A 192 -13.85 -15.75 6.14
CA ARG A 192 -12.65 -16.53 5.86
C ARG A 192 -11.99 -16.96 7.15
N GLU A 193 -11.57 -18.23 7.21
CA GLU A 193 -10.92 -18.81 8.40
C GLU A 193 -11.74 -18.65 9.68
N GLY A 194 -13.08 -18.67 9.55
CA GLY A 194 -14.00 -18.52 10.68
C GLY A 194 -14.14 -17.10 11.21
N LYS A 195 -13.56 -16.09 10.53
CA LYS A 195 -13.71 -14.68 10.87
C LYS A 195 -14.41 -13.89 9.75
N PRO A 196 -15.20 -12.85 10.09
CA PRO A 196 -15.71 -11.90 9.11
C PRO A 196 -14.55 -11.23 8.35
N ASP A 197 -14.63 -11.27 7.03
CA ASP A 197 -13.59 -10.80 6.11
C ASP A 197 -14.11 -9.70 5.20
N ARG A 198 -15.38 -9.83 4.81
CA ARG A 198 -16.10 -8.91 3.94
C ARG A 198 -17.41 -8.53 4.61
N ASN A 199 -17.82 -7.29 4.43
CA ASN A 199 -19.03 -6.74 5.04
C ASN A 199 -20.27 -7.47 4.49
N PRO A 200 -21.30 -7.74 5.31
CA PRO A 200 -22.57 -8.32 4.86
C PRO A 200 -23.31 -7.50 3.79
N ASP A 201 -22.91 -6.27 3.48
CA ASP A 201 -23.41 -5.53 2.32
C ASP A 201 -23.01 -6.14 0.98
N GLY A 202 -21.99 -7.01 0.94
CA GLY A 202 -21.52 -7.66 -0.28
C GLY A 202 -20.40 -6.91 -1.02
N ILE A 203 -20.04 -5.69 -0.59
CA ILE A 203 -19.15 -4.77 -1.31
C ILE A 203 -17.90 -4.44 -0.49
N HIS A 204 -18.05 -4.14 0.80
CA HIS A 204 -16.97 -3.56 1.59
C HIS A 204 -16.17 -4.60 2.37
N LEU A 205 -15.03 -4.15 2.91
CA LEU A 205 -14.14 -4.93 3.75
C LEU A 205 -14.63 -4.96 5.20
N CYS A 206 -14.33 -6.03 5.92
CA CYS A 206 -14.24 -6.00 7.38
C CYS A 206 -12.77 -5.81 7.78
N PRO A 207 -12.46 -5.44 9.04
CA PRO A 207 -11.09 -5.18 9.46
C PRO A 207 -10.13 -6.32 9.14
N GLN A 208 -10.54 -7.58 9.37
CA GLN A 208 -9.67 -8.73 9.09
C GLN A 208 -9.32 -8.87 7.59
N GLY A 209 -10.26 -8.54 6.71
CA GLY A 209 -10.00 -8.48 5.28
C GLY A 209 -8.99 -7.38 4.97
N ALA A 210 -9.26 -6.16 5.43
CA ALA A 210 -8.36 -5.02 5.21
C ALA A 210 -6.93 -5.31 5.70
N ALA A 211 -6.77 -5.93 6.88
CA ALA A 211 -5.47 -6.35 7.38
C ALA A 211 -4.80 -7.41 6.48
N ARG A 212 -5.54 -8.40 5.99
CA ARG A 212 -4.97 -9.43 5.10
C ARG A 212 -4.49 -8.81 3.79
N HIS A 213 -5.27 -7.90 3.21
CA HIS A 213 -4.89 -7.20 2.01
C HIS A 213 -3.68 -6.30 2.22
N ALA A 214 -3.65 -5.54 3.32
CA ALA A 214 -2.51 -4.71 3.66
C ALA A 214 -1.25 -5.55 3.81
N GLN A 215 -1.32 -6.68 4.53
CA GLN A 215 -0.18 -7.57 4.68
C GLN A 215 0.33 -8.11 3.34
N TRP A 216 -0.58 -8.55 2.45
CA TRP A 216 -0.21 -9.02 1.12
C TRP A 216 0.44 -7.91 0.29
N LEU A 217 -0.20 -6.73 0.21
CA LEU A 217 0.28 -5.62 -0.58
C LEU A 217 1.65 -5.10 -0.08
N LEU A 218 1.85 -5.04 1.24
CA LEU A 218 3.14 -4.70 1.84
C LEU A 218 4.23 -5.70 1.45
N THR A 219 3.90 -6.99 1.35
CA THR A 219 4.83 -8.03 0.87
C THR A 219 5.16 -7.84 -0.62
N GLU A 220 4.16 -7.62 -1.48
CA GLU A 220 4.37 -7.35 -2.91
C GLU A 220 5.27 -6.12 -3.12
N LEU A 221 5.04 -5.06 -2.33
CA LEU A 221 5.85 -3.84 -2.38
C LEU A 221 7.28 -4.09 -1.90
N ALA A 222 7.48 -4.85 -0.83
CA ALA A 222 8.82 -5.17 -0.33
C ALA A 222 9.64 -6.01 -1.32
N ASP A 223 8.99 -6.96 -1.99
CA ASP A 223 9.63 -7.80 -3.01
C ASP A 223 10.06 -6.97 -4.23
N ARG A 224 9.28 -5.93 -4.56
CA ARG A 224 9.55 -5.04 -5.69
C ARG A 224 10.54 -3.92 -5.37
N TYR A 225 10.47 -3.37 -4.17
CA TYR A 225 11.25 -2.21 -3.73
C TYR A 225 12.13 -2.61 -2.53
N PRO A 226 13.37 -3.09 -2.76
CA PRO A 226 14.22 -3.61 -1.68
C PRO A 226 14.60 -2.60 -0.60
N THR A 227 14.40 -1.31 -0.85
CA THR A 227 14.59 -0.22 0.11
C THR A 227 13.37 -0.02 1.03
N PHE A 228 12.21 -0.57 0.67
CA PHE A 228 11.03 -0.58 1.51
C PHE A 228 11.05 -1.82 2.41
N ALA A 229 11.05 -1.58 3.73
CA ALA A 229 11.01 -2.64 4.74
C ALA A 229 9.68 -2.54 5.50
N PRO A 230 8.68 -3.39 5.18
CA PRO A 230 7.40 -3.34 5.87
C PRO A 230 7.58 -3.76 7.34
N PRO A 231 6.86 -3.12 8.27
CA PRO A 231 6.90 -3.47 9.68
C PRO A 231 6.29 -4.86 9.94
N PRO A 232 6.67 -5.54 11.03
CA PRO A 232 5.93 -6.69 11.54
C PRO A 232 4.45 -6.36 11.76
N ALA A 233 3.57 -7.33 11.49
CA ALA A 233 2.11 -7.16 11.61
C ALA A 233 1.69 -6.68 13.00
N GLU A 234 2.39 -7.13 14.05
CA GLU A 234 2.10 -6.79 15.44
C GLU A 234 2.23 -5.29 15.74
N GLU A 235 2.97 -4.53 14.92
CA GLU A 235 3.23 -3.10 15.13
C GLU A 235 2.11 -2.20 14.59
N TRP A 236 1.32 -2.67 13.61
CA TRP A 236 0.28 -1.86 12.97
C TRP A 236 -1.11 -2.50 13.01
N ALA A 237 -1.24 -3.83 13.07
CA ALA A 237 -2.53 -4.49 12.96
C ALA A 237 -3.50 -4.17 14.11
N ASN A 238 -2.98 -3.74 15.27
CA ASN A 238 -3.77 -3.44 16.47
C ASN A 238 -3.62 -1.98 16.95
N SER A 239 -3.29 -1.04 16.07
CA SER A 239 -3.13 0.37 16.46
C SER A 239 -4.45 1.15 16.62
N GLY A 240 -5.59 0.51 16.35
CA GLY A 240 -6.93 1.03 16.63
C GLY A 240 -7.79 1.31 15.39
N TRP A 241 -7.20 1.26 14.18
CA TRP A 241 -7.89 1.49 12.91
C TRP A 241 -9.08 0.54 12.66
N SER A 242 -9.08 -0.67 13.25
CA SER A 242 -10.17 -1.64 13.10
C SER A 242 -11.49 -1.21 13.74
N GLY A 243 -11.47 -0.18 14.59
CA GLY A 243 -12.66 0.42 15.19
C GLY A 243 -13.29 1.54 14.35
N ASP A 244 -12.78 1.82 13.15
CA ASP A 244 -13.27 2.90 12.30
C ASP A 244 -14.68 2.61 11.76
N ASP A 245 -15.50 3.67 11.71
CA ASP A 245 -16.91 3.60 11.28
C ASP A 245 -17.07 3.16 9.81
N HIS A 246 -16.04 3.31 8.96
CA HIS A 246 -16.05 2.82 7.58
C HIS A 246 -16.22 1.29 7.50
N PHE A 247 -15.86 0.54 8.54
CA PHE A 247 -16.12 -0.90 8.61
C PHE A 247 -17.56 -1.24 8.97
N GLY A 248 -18.35 -0.26 9.42
CA GLY A 248 -19.78 -0.38 9.68
C GLY A 248 -20.13 -1.57 10.57
N ALA A 249 -20.84 -2.54 10.01
CA ALA A 249 -21.29 -3.74 10.72
C ALA A 249 -20.15 -4.61 11.29
N CYS A 250 -18.92 -4.41 10.82
CA CYS A 250 -17.73 -5.13 11.26
C CYS A 250 -16.80 -4.31 12.18
N ALA A 251 -17.18 -3.08 12.55
CA ALA A 251 -16.34 -2.23 13.39
C ALA A 251 -16.20 -2.81 14.81
N GLY A 252 -14.96 -2.92 15.29
CA GLY A 252 -14.65 -3.36 16.66
C GLY A 252 -14.68 -4.88 16.92
N GLU A 253 -14.73 -5.71 15.88
CA GLU A 253 -14.57 -7.19 15.96
C GLU A 253 -13.11 -7.68 15.84
#